data_AF-A0A354YUM0-F1
#
_entry.id   AF-A0A354YUM0-F1
#
_cell.length_a   1.000
_cell.length_b   1.000
_cell.length_c   1.000
_cell.angle_alpha   90.00
_cell.angle_beta   90.00
_cell.angle_gamma   90.00
#
_symmetry.space_group_name_H-M   'P 1'
#
loop_
_entity.id
_entity.type
_entity.pdbx_description
1 polymer ?
#
loop_
_entity_poly.entity_id
_entity_poly.type
_entity_poly.pdbx_seq_one_letter_code
_entity_poly.pdbx_strand_id
1 'polypeptide(L)'
;MPRKYLGIIMIAILILLGSSLCLQEKPLNKSVLRLHVIANSDSLADQALKIQVKDAVVEMMKKEFAGMDNMEQARQAALEDIAEIKRTAE
;
A
#
# COMPACT_ATOMS: atom_id res chain seq x y z
N MET A 1 49.94 1.44 -14.20
CA MET A 1 48.71 2.26 -14.28
C MET A 1 48.92 3.58 -13.55
N PRO A 2 48.75 4.74 -14.20
CA PRO A 2 48.98 6.03 -13.54
C PRO A 2 48.00 6.21 -12.36
N ARG A 3 48.50 6.59 -11.17
CA ARG A 3 47.74 6.70 -9.91
C ARG A 3 46.42 7.50 -10.03
N LYS A 4 46.35 8.45 -10.97
CA LYS A 4 45.15 9.24 -11.30
C LYS A 4 43.94 8.43 -11.79
N TYR A 5 44.15 7.30 -12.49
CA TYR A 5 43.05 6.46 -12.98
C TYR A 5 42.46 5.56 -11.90
N LEU A 6 43.22 5.27 -10.85
CA LEU A 6 42.79 4.41 -9.76
C LEU A 6 41.67 5.06 -8.93
N GLY A 7 41.75 6.38 -8.73
CA GLY A 7 40.68 7.16 -8.07
C GLY A 7 39.39 7.22 -8.91
N ILE A 8 39.51 7.34 -10.23
CA ILE A 8 38.35 7.35 -11.14
C ILE A 8 37.63 6.00 -11.11
N ILE A 9 38.40 4.90 -11.14
CA ILE A 9 37.84 3.54 -11.06
C ILE A 9 37.15 3.32 -9.71
N MET A 10 37.72 3.79 -8.60
CA MET A 10 37.11 3.68 -7.28
C MET A 10 35.77 4.43 -7.19
N ILE A 11 35.69 5.64 -7.76
CA ILE A 11 34.45 6.42 -7.81
C ILE A 11 33.39 5.74 -8.69
N ALA A 12 33.79 5.20 -9.85
CA ALA A 12 32.89 4.47 -10.73
C ALA A 12 32.30 3.21 -10.07
N ILE A 13 33.11 2.47 -9.30
CA ILE A 13 32.67 1.31 -8.52
C ILE A 13 31.68 1.75 -7.42
N LEU A 14 31.93 2.87 -6.74
CA LEU A 14 31.06 3.38 -5.69
C LEU A 14 29.67 3.78 -6.25
N ILE A 15 29.64 4.38 -7.45
CA ILE A 15 28.40 4.74 -8.15
C ILE A 15 27.65 3.48 -8.63
N LEU A 16 28.35 2.46 -9.14
CA LEU A 16 27.75 1.19 -9.55
C LEU A 16 27.17 0.37 -8.38
N LEU A 17 27.83 0.39 -7.22
CA LEU A 17 27.34 -0.29 -6.03
C LEU A 17 26.12 0.42 -5.43
N GLY A 18 26.11 1.76 -5.43
CA GLY A 18 24.99 2.55 -4.92
C GLY A 18 23.70 2.40 -5.73
N SER A 19 23.79 2.24 -7.06
CA SER A 19 22.61 2.10 -7.93
C SER A 19 21.88 0.76 -7.74
N SER A 20 22.59 -0.31 -7.38
CA SER A 20 21.99 -1.64 -7.17
C SER A 20 21.14 -1.72 -5.90
N LEU A 21 21.42 -0.88 -4.90
CA LEU A 21 20.65 -0.80 -3.64
C LEU A 21 19.34 -0.02 -3.81
N CYS A 22 19.27 0.91 -4.78
CA CYS A 22 18.12 1.78 -4.97
C CYS A 22 17.00 1.13 -5.81
N LEU A 23 17.30 0.02 -6.50
CA LEU A 23 16.37 -0.60 -7.44
C LEU A 23 15.36 -1.57 -6.81
N GLN A 24 15.35 -1.69 -5.48
CA GLN A 24 14.44 -2.57 -4.76
C GLN A 24 13.12 -1.86 -4.37
N GLU A 25 12.55 -1.12 -5.32
CA GLU A 25 11.18 -0.61 -5.22
C GLU A 25 10.24 -1.82 -5.43
N LYS A 26 9.91 -2.57 -4.36
CA LYS A 26 8.78 -3.51 -4.44
C LYS A 26 7.54 -2.66 -4.71
N PRO A 27 6.83 -2.83 -5.84
CA PRO A 27 5.64 -2.05 -6.09
C PRO A 27 4.57 -2.45 -5.07
N LEU A 28 4.38 -1.63 -4.03
CA LEU A 28 3.32 -1.81 -3.05
C LEU A 28 1.94 -1.92 -3.72
N ASN A 29 1.80 -1.45 -4.97
CA ASN A 29 0.55 -1.54 -5.72
C ASN A 29 0.08 -2.99 -5.97
N LYS A 30 0.97 -4.00 -5.94
CA LYS A 30 0.60 -5.39 -6.23
C LYS A 30 0.31 -6.23 -5.00
N SER A 31 0.42 -5.69 -3.79
CA SER A 31 0.29 -6.47 -2.56
C SER A 31 -0.75 -5.92 -1.58
N VAL A 32 -1.55 -4.92 -1.98
CA VAL A 32 -2.52 -4.27 -1.10
C VAL A 32 -3.89 -4.17 -1.76
N LEU A 33 -4.94 -4.45 -0.97
CA LEU A 33 -6.30 -4.09 -1.32
C LEU A 33 -6.55 -2.63 -0.91
N ARG A 34 -7.15 -1.84 -1.79
CA ARG A 34 -7.32 -0.39 -1.59
C ARG A 34 -8.80 -0.04 -1.49
N LEU A 35 -9.22 0.37 -0.30
CA LEU A 35 -10.58 0.85 -0.06
C LEU A 35 -10.71 2.30 -0.53
N HIS A 36 -11.72 2.59 -1.36
CA HIS A 36 -12.03 3.94 -1.81
C HIS A 36 -13.40 4.36 -1.24
N VAL A 37 -13.40 5.33 -0.32
CA VAL A 37 -14.62 5.90 0.26
C VAL A 37 -14.89 7.27 -0.36
N ILE A 38 -16.10 7.46 -0.89
CA ILE A 38 -16.55 8.68 -1.56
C ILE A 38 -17.51 9.40 -0.61
N ALA A 39 -17.25 10.68 -0.34
CA ALA A 39 -18.15 11.52 0.43
C ALA A 39 -19.25 12.07 -0.49
N ASN A 40 -20.43 12.33 0.07
CA ASN A 40 -21.53 12.91 -0.69
C ASN A 40 -21.25 14.38 -1.08
N SER A 41 -20.45 15.11 -0.30
CA SER A 41 -20.00 16.48 -0.59
C SER A 41 -18.66 16.83 0.08
N ASP A 42 -18.15 18.03 -0.23
CA ASP A 42 -16.97 18.62 0.41
C ASP A 42 -17.27 19.29 1.77
N SER A 43 -18.49 19.14 2.29
CA SER A 43 -18.83 19.68 3.60
C SER A 43 -18.02 19.01 4.72
N LEU A 44 -17.73 19.75 5.79
CA LEU A 44 -16.98 19.22 6.94
C LEU A 44 -17.68 18.00 7.56
N ALA A 45 -19.01 17.99 7.58
CA ALA A 45 -19.80 16.88 8.09
C ALA A 45 -19.62 15.61 7.24
N ASP A 46 -19.71 15.74 5.91
CA ASP A 46 -19.56 14.59 5.01
C ASP A 46 -18.12 14.06 4.96
N GLN A 47 -17.13 14.95 5.09
CA GLN A 47 -15.73 14.54 5.20
C GLN A 47 -15.45 13.82 6.53
N ALA A 48 -16.04 14.28 7.64
CA ALA A 48 -15.95 13.60 8.93
C ALA A 48 -16.62 12.22 8.88
N LEU A 49 -17.80 12.12 8.25
CA LEU A 49 -18.49 10.85 8.06
C LEU A 49 -17.67 9.89 7.19
N LYS A 50 -17.07 10.36 6.09
CA LYS A 50 -16.18 9.57 5.25
C LYS A 50 -15.03 8.96 6.05
N ILE A 51 -14.42 9.72 6.95
CA ILE A 51 -13.33 9.23 7.80
C ILE A 51 -13.83 8.13 8.74
N GLN A 52 -14.98 8.35 9.40
CA GLN A 52 -15.58 7.38 10.32
C GLN A 52 -15.94 6.06 9.63
N VAL A 53 -16.62 6.13 8.49
CA VAL A 53 -16.98 4.94 7.67
C VAL A 53 -15.72 4.21 7.23
N LYS A 54 -14.71 4.94 6.72
CA LYS A 54 -13.44 4.37 6.29
C LYS A 54 -12.74 3.65 7.45
N ASP A 55 -12.70 4.26 8.65
CA ASP A 55 -12.05 3.66 9.82
C ASP A 55 -12.81 2.40 10.31
N ALA A 56 -14.14 2.44 10.35
CA ALA A 56 -14.97 1.29 10.75
C ALA A 56 -14.80 0.09 9.81
N VAL A 57 -14.88 0.33 8.50
CA VAL A 57 -14.71 -0.73 7.48
C VAL A 57 -13.29 -1.28 7.52
N VAL A 58 -12.26 -0.44 7.67
CA VAL A 58 -10.87 -0.90 7.76
C VAL A 58 -10.63 -1.77 9.00
N GLU A 59 -11.20 -1.41 10.15
CA GLU A 59 -11.05 -2.21 11.37
C GLU A 59 -11.73 -3.57 11.28
N MET A 60 -12.88 -3.65 10.60
CA MET A 60 -13.55 -4.91 10.31
C MET A 60 -12.71 -5.76 9.33
N MET A 61 -12.27 -5.19 8.22
CA MET A 61 -11.47 -5.92 7.21
C MET A 61 -10.13 -6.42 7.78
N LYS A 62 -9.51 -5.68 8.70
CA LYS A 62 -8.29 -6.15 9.40
C LYS A 62 -8.53 -7.41 10.21
N LYS A 63 -9.71 -7.57 10.82
CA LYS A 63 -10.06 -8.75 11.61
C LYS A 63 -10.38 -9.93 10.71
N GLU A 64 -11.17 -9.72 9.66
CA GLU A 64 -11.51 -10.77 8.69
C GLU A 64 -10.30 -11.26 7.90
N PHE A 65 -9.37 -10.36 7.54
CA PHE A 65 -8.18 -10.74 6.77
C PHE A 65 -7.01 -11.20 7.66
N ALA A 66 -7.20 -11.25 8.98
CA ALA A 66 -6.19 -11.75 9.90
C ALA A 66 -5.92 -13.23 9.62
N GLY A 67 -4.75 -13.53 9.04
CA GLY A 67 -4.35 -14.89 8.67
C GLY A 67 -4.48 -15.22 7.17
N MET A 68 -4.80 -14.24 6.32
CA MET A 68 -4.70 -14.42 4.87
C MET A 68 -3.28 -14.11 4.38
N ASP A 69 -2.64 -15.11 3.77
CA ASP A 69 -1.26 -15.01 3.29
C ASP A 69 -1.17 -14.50 1.85
N ASN A 70 -2.28 -14.44 1.11
CA ASN A 70 -2.29 -14.10 -0.30
C ASN A 70 -3.37 -13.08 -0.70
N MET A 71 -3.03 -12.23 -1.67
CA MET A 71 -3.89 -11.16 -2.19
C MET A 71 -5.19 -11.69 -2.81
N GLU A 72 -5.13 -12.82 -3.53
CA GLU A 72 -6.33 -13.42 -4.14
C GLU A 72 -7.34 -13.89 -3.09
N GLN A 73 -6.87 -14.42 -1.95
CA GLN A 73 -7.73 -14.82 -0.84
C GLN A 73 -8.39 -13.60 -0.19
N ALA A 74 -7.61 -12.54 0.08
CA ALA A 74 -8.13 -11.28 0.60
C ALA A 74 -9.14 -10.64 -0.36
N ARG A 75 -8.91 -10.74 -1.67
CA ARG A 75 -9.85 -10.25 -2.69
C ARG A 75 -11.15 -11.03 -2.68
N GLN A 76 -11.08 -12.37 -2.61
CA GLN A 76 -12.26 -13.22 -2.60
C GLN A 76 -13.10 -13.00 -1.33
N ALA A 77 -12.45 -12.95 -0.16
CA ALA A 77 -13.11 -12.64 1.10
C ALA A 77 -13.79 -11.26 1.06
N ALA A 78 -13.09 -10.24 0.56
CA ALA A 78 -13.68 -8.90 0.40
C ALA A 78 -14.94 -8.88 -0.49
N LEU A 79 -15.03 -9.77 -1.49
CA LEU A 79 -16.19 -9.88 -2.37
C LEU A 79 -17.36 -10.61 -1.69
N GLU A 80 -17.06 -11.64 -0.90
CA GLU A 80 -18.04 -12.39 -0.12
C GLU A 80 -18.62 -11.52 1.01
N ASP A 81 -17.78 -10.70 1.64
CA ASP A 81 -18.14 -9.83 2.75
C ASP A 81 -18.75 -8.49 2.32
N ILE A 82 -19.05 -8.27 1.04
CA ILE A 82 -19.65 -7.00 0.55
C ILE A 82 -20.90 -6.61 1.36
N ALA A 83 -21.72 -7.59 1.76
CA ALA A 83 -22.90 -7.32 2.57
C ALA A 83 -22.55 -6.83 3.99
N GLU A 84 -21.53 -7.43 4.61
CA GLU A 84 -20.97 -7.03 5.91
C GLU A 84 -20.33 -5.64 5.85
N ILE A 85 -19.56 -5.38 4.78
CA ILE A 85 -18.92 -4.09 4.51
C ILE A 85 -19.99 -3.00 4.40
N LYS A 86 -21.08 -3.25 3.68
CA LYS A 86 -22.21 -2.31 3.58
C LYS A 86 -22.85 -2.06 4.94
N ARG A 87 -23.13 -3.12 5.70
CA ARG A 87 -23.72 -2.99 7.05
C ARG A 87 -22.83 -2.18 8.00
N THR A 88 -21.53 -2.30 7.88
CA THR A 88 -20.56 -1.56 8.71
C THR A 88 -20.45 -0.08 8.29
N ALA A 89 -20.82 0.24 7.06
CA ALA A 89 -20.77 1.58 6.51
C ALA A 89 -22.07 2.39 6.74
N GLU A 90 -23.16 1.73 7.15
CA GLU A 90 -24.46 2.32 7.51
C GLU A 90 -24.52 2.71 8.99
#